data_AF-A0A2U3QP65-F1
#
_entry.id   AF-A0A2U3QP65-F1
#
_cell.length_a   1.000
_cell.length_b   1.000
_cell.length_c   1.000
_cell.angle_alpha   90.00
_cell.angle_beta   90.00
_cell.angle_gamma   90.00
#
_symmetry.space_group_name_H-M   'P 1'
#
loop_
_entity.id
_entity.type
_entity.pdbx_description
1 polymer ?
#
loop_
_entity_poly.entity_id
_entity_poly.type
_entity_poly.pdbx_seq_one_letter_code
_entity_poly.pdbx_strand_id
1 'polypeptide(L)'
;MENNHIDLIQYIRHIVNNCNKAKWNIVELIGDKQDAVAKITDTLGLLDEQMDHLNDKICVFRKDIESKNVELENFSLHKFIRNAVAGLKAIAEDDRIDLKSNFQANIKDSIIGDSFRIRAVLSQLVGSAIIHGTKCTTTNI
;
A
#
# COMPACT_ATOMS: atom_id res chain seq x y z
N MET A 1 13.68 43.95 -57.31
CA MET A 1 13.96 42.55 -56.92
C MET A 1 14.52 42.45 -55.50
N GLU A 2 15.36 43.38 -55.03
CA GLU A 2 15.99 43.31 -53.69
C GLU A 2 15.03 43.34 -52.48
N ASN A 3 13.94 44.12 -52.51
CA ASN A 3 13.00 44.19 -51.38
C ASN A 3 12.31 42.84 -51.07
N ASN A 4 12.02 42.01 -52.08
CA ASN A 4 11.42 40.68 -51.87
C ASN A 4 12.34 39.73 -51.10
N HIS A 5 13.67 39.87 -51.26
CA HIS A 5 14.63 39.04 -50.53
C HIS A 5 14.72 39.45 -49.06
N ILE A 6 14.61 40.75 -48.76
CA ILE A 6 14.59 41.28 -47.39
C ILE A 6 13.33 40.77 -46.66
N ASP A 7 12.17 40.86 -47.29
CA ASP A 7 10.91 40.37 -46.69
C ASP A 7 10.95 38.86 -46.43
N LEU A 8 11.49 38.07 -47.37
CA LEU A 8 11.68 36.63 -47.20
C LEU A 8 12.63 36.30 -46.04
N ILE A 9 13.74 37.04 -45.90
CA ILE A 9 14.68 36.88 -44.78
C ILE A 9 13.98 37.15 -43.44
N GLN A 10 13.15 38.19 -43.35
CA GLN A 10 12.43 38.50 -42.12
C GLN A 10 11.39 37.42 -41.78
N TYR A 11 10.68 36.91 -42.79
CA TYR A 11 9.75 35.80 -42.61
C TYR A 11 10.44 34.54 -42.09
N ILE A 12 11.57 34.15 -42.70
CA ILE A 12 12.37 33.00 -42.25
C ILE A 12 12.84 33.22 -40.81
N ARG A 13 13.35 34.41 -40.47
CA ARG A 13 13.80 34.75 -39.12
C ARG A 13 12.68 34.62 -38.08
N HIS A 14 11.46 35.06 -38.43
CA HIS A 14 10.29 34.92 -37.57
C HIS A 14 9.97 33.44 -37.29
N ILE A 15 9.96 32.59 -38.32
CA ILE A 15 9.75 31.15 -38.16
C ILE A 15 10.84 30.53 -37.28
N VAL A 16 12.11 30.81 -37.57
CA VAL A 16 13.24 30.28 -36.80
C VAL A 16 13.13 30.67 -35.32
N ASN A 17 12.78 31.93 -35.03
CA ASN A 17 12.59 32.40 -33.65
C ASN A 17 11.42 31.68 -32.94
N ASN A 18 10.30 31.47 -33.63
CA ASN A 18 9.17 30.74 -33.06
C ASN A 18 9.53 29.27 -32.80
N CYS A 19 10.24 28.61 -33.73
CA CYS A 19 10.74 27.25 -33.54
C CYS A 19 11.70 27.16 -32.34
N ASN A 20 12.61 28.13 -32.20
CA ASN A 20 13.52 28.19 -31.05
C ASN A 20 12.78 28.37 -29.73
N LYS A 21 11.75 29.23 -29.69
CA LYS A 21 10.90 29.40 -28.50
C LYS A 21 10.18 28.10 -28.14
N ALA A 22 9.59 27.42 -29.12
CA ALA A 22 8.94 26.14 -28.90
C ALA A 22 9.92 25.07 -28.38
N LYS A 23 11.14 25.02 -28.92
CA LYS A 23 12.21 24.13 -28.43
C LYS A 23 12.52 24.38 -26.96
N TRP A 24 12.71 25.65 -26.55
CA TRP A 24 13.00 25.99 -25.15
C TRP A 24 11.88 25.58 -24.20
N ASN A 25 10.62 25.86 -24.57
CA ASN A 25 9.47 25.44 -23.78
C ASN A 25 9.40 23.91 -23.61
N ILE A 26 9.75 23.14 -24.64
CA ILE A 26 9.81 21.67 -24.57
C ILE A 26 10.93 21.23 -23.61
N VAL A 27 12.11 21.85 -23.70
CA VAL A 27 13.24 21.53 -22.81
C VAL A 27 12.91 21.81 -21.35
N GLU A 28 12.29 22.96 -21.06
CA GLU A 28 11.84 23.33 -19.72
C GLU A 28 10.83 22.31 -19.17
N LEU A 29 9.80 21.98 -19.95
CA LEU A 29 8.80 20.97 -19.58
C LEU A 29 9.40 19.58 -19.32
N ILE A 30 10.41 19.17 -20.10
CA ILE A 30 11.14 17.92 -19.88
C ILE A 30 11.91 17.98 -18.57
N GLY A 31 12.59 19.09 -18.28
CA GLY A 31 13.31 19.30 -17.03
C GLY A 31 12.40 19.17 -15.80
N ASP A 32 11.26 19.85 -15.81
CA ASP A 32 10.27 19.78 -14.71
C ASP A 32 9.76 18.36 -14.48
N LYS A 33 9.48 17.62 -15.57
CA LYS A 33 9.05 16.22 -15.48
C LYS A 33 10.16 15.30 -14.96
N GLN A 34 11.41 15.54 -15.34
CA GLN A 34 12.56 14.76 -14.84
C GLN A 34 12.77 14.99 -13.33
N ASP A 35 12.66 16.23 -12.86
CA ASP A 35 12.71 16.56 -11.42
C ASP A 35 11.56 15.88 -10.65
N ALA A 36 10.34 15.90 -11.19
CA ALA A 36 9.21 15.19 -10.59
C ALA A 36 9.45 13.67 -10.49
N VAL A 37 10.01 13.05 -11.54
CA VAL A 37 10.36 11.62 -11.54
C VAL A 37 11.44 11.31 -10.50
N ALA A 38 12.45 12.16 -10.35
CA ALA A 38 13.49 12.00 -9.34
C ALA A 38 12.89 12.02 -7.93
N LYS A 39 12.04 13.01 -7.61
CA LYS A 39 11.35 13.11 -6.31
C LYS A 39 10.46 11.90 -6.01
N ILE A 40 9.74 11.39 -7.01
CA ILE A 40 8.96 10.15 -6.87
C ILE A 40 9.88 8.97 -6.55
N THR A 41 11.02 8.87 -7.24
CA THR A 41 12.00 7.79 -7.04
C THR A 41 12.57 7.82 -5.62
N ASP A 42 12.96 9.00 -5.12
CA ASP A 42 13.45 9.18 -3.75
C ASP A 42 12.37 8.81 -2.72
N THR A 43 11.12 9.21 -2.97
CA THR A 43 9.99 8.87 -2.08
C THR A 43 9.74 7.37 -2.03
N LEU A 44 9.83 6.68 -3.17
CA LEU A 44 9.72 5.21 -3.23
C LEU A 44 10.85 4.54 -2.44
N GLY A 45 12.08 5.03 -2.55
CA GLY A 45 13.21 4.53 -1.76
C GLY A 45 12.98 4.66 -0.25
N LEU A 46 12.45 5.81 0.20
CA LEU A 46 12.07 6.00 1.60
C LEU A 46 10.95 5.06 2.06
N LEU A 47 9.99 4.74 1.19
CA LEU A 47 8.93 3.78 1.50
C LEU A 47 9.49 2.36 1.65
N ASP A 48 10.42 1.95 0.78
CA ASP A 48 11.08 0.65 0.87
C ASP A 48 11.85 0.51 2.20
N GLU A 49 12.62 1.52 2.59
CA GLU A 49 13.33 1.54 3.88
C GLU A 49 12.38 1.43 5.08
N GLN A 50 11.22 2.10 5.01
CA GLN A 50 10.20 2.00 6.06
C GLN A 50 9.56 0.61 6.13
N MET A 51 9.30 -0.02 4.98
CA MET A 51 8.78 -1.38 4.92
C MET A 51 9.77 -2.38 5.52
N ASP A 52 11.05 -2.26 5.19
CA ASP A 52 12.10 -3.13 5.73
C ASP A 52 12.21 -2.98 7.26
N HIS A 53 12.22 -1.76 7.77
CA HIS A 53 12.26 -1.51 9.22
C HIS A 53 11.02 -2.06 9.95
N LEU A 54 9.83 -2.01 9.34
CA LEU A 54 8.63 -2.62 9.90
C LEU A 54 8.73 -4.16 9.88
N ASN A 55 9.26 -4.74 8.81
CA ASN A 55 9.48 -6.18 8.68
C ASN A 55 10.48 -6.69 9.73
N ASP A 56 11.55 -5.96 9.98
CA ASP A 56 12.52 -6.27 11.03
C ASP A 56 11.87 -6.29 12.42
N LYS A 57 11.03 -5.29 12.73
CA LYS A 57 10.28 -5.26 13.99
C LYS A 57 9.33 -6.45 14.12
N ILE A 58 8.61 -6.81 13.05
CA ILE A 58 7.76 -8.00 13.03
C ILE A 58 8.58 -9.26 13.32
N CYS A 59 9.78 -9.38 12.73
CA CYS A 59 10.69 -10.49 12.97
C CYS A 59 11.12 -10.60 14.44
N VAL A 60 11.50 -9.48 15.05
CA VAL A 60 11.84 -9.42 16.49
C VAL A 60 10.66 -9.85 17.35
N PHE A 61 9.47 -9.29 17.13
CA PHE A 61 8.28 -9.67 17.89
C PHE A 61 7.91 -11.14 17.73
N ARG A 62 8.11 -11.71 16.54
CA ARG A 62 7.88 -13.14 16.32
C ARG A 62 8.81 -13.98 17.19
N LYS A 63 10.11 -13.68 17.23
CA LYS A 63 11.09 -14.36 18.09
C LYS A 63 10.74 -14.22 19.58
N ASP A 64 10.26 -13.04 19.98
CA ASP A 64 9.82 -12.81 21.35
C ASP A 64 8.60 -13.67 21.72
N ILE A 65 7.64 -13.84 20.80
CA ILE A 65 6.49 -14.73 21.00
C ILE A 65 6.94 -16.18 21.04
N GLU A 66 7.85 -16.59 20.14
CA GLU A 66 8.37 -17.95 20.05
C GLU A 66 9.13 -18.37 21.32
N SER A 67 9.94 -17.47 21.88
CA SER A 67 10.79 -17.74 23.04
C SER A 67 10.06 -17.84 24.38
N LYS A 68 8.82 -17.34 24.47
CA LYS A 68 8.01 -17.46 25.70
C LYS A 68 7.56 -18.90 25.92
N ASN A 69 7.30 -19.30 27.16
CA ASN A 69 6.67 -20.61 27.38
C ASN A 69 5.21 -20.60 26.92
N VAL A 70 4.66 -21.80 26.65
CA VAL A 70 3.23 -21.94 26.40
C VAL A 70 2.48 -21.78 27.71
N GLU A 71 1.53 -20.86 27.75
CA GLU A 71 0.68 -20.61 28.93
C GLU A 71 -0.73 -21.13 28.63
N LEU A 72 -1.13 -22.19 29.33
CA LEU A 72 -2.45 -22.81 29.12
C LEU A 72 -3.49 -22.16 30.03
N GLU A 73 -4.59 -21.73 29.43
CA GLU A 73 -5.77 -21.23 30.15
C GLU A 73 -7.06 -21.79 29.55
N ASN A 74 -8.13 -21.80 30.34
CA ASN A 74 -9.47 -22.15 29.87
C ASN A 74 -10.20 -20.87 29.44
N PHE A 75 -10.71 -20.85 28.21
CA PHE A 75 -11.42 -19.71 27.66
C PHE A 75 -12.54 -20.10 26.69
N SER A 76 -13.45 -19.16 26.41
CA SER A 76 -14.51 -19.29 25.40
C SER A 76 -13.94 -18.96 24.01
N LEU A 77 -13.89 -19.97 23.14
CA LEU A 77 -13.44 -19.87 21.76
C LEU A 77 -14.28 -18.87 20.96
N HIS A 78 -15.60 -18.91 21.08
CA HIS A 78 -16.51 -18.02 20.36
C HIS A 78 -16.28 -16.56 20.76
N LYS A 79 -16.19 -16.28 22.06
CA LYS A 79 -15.90 -14.92 22.54
C LYS A 79 -14.52 -14.45 22.08
N PHE A 80 -13.52 -15.33 22.19
CA PHE A 80 -12.16 -15.06 21.79
C PHE A 80 -12.03 -14.70 20.29
N ILE A 81 -12.60 -15.52 19.40
CA ILE A 81 -12.56 -15.29 17.95
C ILE A 81 -13.33 -14.03 17.57
N ARG A 82 -14.52 -13.79 18.14
CA ARG A 82 -15.31 -12.57 17.88
C ARG A 82 -14.53 -11.32 18.27
N ASN A 83 -13.86 -11.34 19.41
CA ASN A 83 -13.03 -10.22 19.87
C ASN A 83 -11.79 -10.01 18.98
N ALA A 84 -11.16 -11.09 18.51
CA ALA A 84 -10.05 -10.99 17.56
C ALA A 84 -10.51 -10.38 16.23
N VAL A 85 -11.62 -10.86 15.66
CA VAL A 85 -12.22 -10.32 14.43
C VAL A 85 -12.63 -8.85 14.61
N ALA A 86 -13.26 -8.49 15.72
CA ALA A 86 -13.65 -7.11 16.00
C ALA A 86 -12.43 -6.16 16.07
N GLY A 87 -11.32 -6.60 16.67
CA GLY A 87 -10.09 -5.82 16.71
C GLY A 87 -9.44 -5.62 15.34
N LEU A 88 -9.69 -6.52 14.39
CA LEU A 88 -9.15 -6.46 13.03
C LEU A 88 -10.07 -5.73 12.05
N LYS A 89 -11.33 -5.45 12.43
CA LYS A 89 -12.29 -4.72 11.58
C LYS A 89 -11.80 -3.32 11.21
N ALA A 90 -11.16 -2.61 12.15
CA ALA A 90 -10.62 -1.28 11.87
C ALA A 90 -9.59 -1.30 10.72
N ILE A 91 -8.82 -2.39 10.61
CA ILE A 91 -7.83 -2.57 9.52
C ILE A 91 -8.53 -2.97 8.21
N ALA A 92 -9.59 -3.78 8.30
CA ALA A 92 -10.34 -4.25 7.13
C ALA A 92 -11.28 -3.20 6.51
N GLU A 93 -11.74 -2.22 7.30
CA GLU A 93 -12.63 -1.15 6.85
C GLU A 93 -11.96 -0.22 5.83
N ASP A 94 -10.68 0.10 6.02
CA ASP A 94 -9.89 0.89 5.06
C ASP A 94 -9.85 0.22 3.67
N ASP A 95 -9.90 -1.12 3.63
CA ASP A 95 -9.89 -1.91 2.40
C ASP A 95 -11.28 -2.34 1.89
N ARG A 96 -12.36 -1.87 2.52
CA ARG A 96 -13.76 -2.22 2.19
C ARG A 96 -14.04 -3.72 2.24
N ILE A 97 -13.39 -4.45 3.15
CA ILE A 97 -13.55 -5.89 3.35
C ILE A 97 -14.51 -6.14 4.52
N ASP A 98 -15.57 -6.92 4.28
CA ASP A 98 -16.54 -7.31 5.32
C ASP A 98 -16.05 -8.56 6.08
N LEU A 99 -15.43 -8.33 7.24
CA LEU A 99 -14.91 -9.41 8.08
C LEU A 99 -15.98 -9.98 9.01
N LYS A 100 -16.26 -11.28 8.85
CA LYS A 100 -17.27 -12.04 9.63
C LYS A 100 -16.66 -13.28 10.28
N SER A 101 -17.14 -13.61 11.48
CA SER A 101 -16.86 -14.88 12.16
C SER A 101 -18.06 -15.80 12.08
N ASN A 102 -17.89 -17.03 11.61
CA ASN A 102 -18.91 -18.07 11.60
C ASN A 102 -18.41 -19.30 12.37
N PHE A 103 -19.32 -19.99 13.07
CA PHE A 103 -19.01 -21.17 13.89
C PHE A 103 -19.97 -22.31 13.57
N GLN A 104 -19.44 -23.52 13.44
CA GLN A 104 -20.28 -24.71 13.31
C GLN A 104 -20.90 -25.06 14.67
N ALA A 105 -22.14 -25.57 14.65
CA ALA A 105 -22.94 -25.79 15.86
C ALA A 105 -22.34 -26.82 16.84
N ASN A 106 -21.48 -27.72 16.36
CA ASN A 106 -20.88 -28.81 17.13
C ASN A 106 -19.48 -28.48 17.70
N ILE A 107 -18.98 -27.25 17.52
CA ILE A 107 -17.69 -26.84 18.09
C ILE A 107 -17.88 -26.55 19.58
N LYS A 108 -17.03 -27.16 20.42
CA LYS A 108 -17.00 -26.90 21.87
C LYS A 108 -16.46 -25.48 22.11
N ASP A 109 -17.22 -24.69 22.87
CA ASP A 109 -16.83 -23.31 23.16
C ASP A 109 -15.72 -23.21 24.21
N SER A 110 -15.80 -23.97 25.31
CA SER A 110 -14.76 -23.98 26.34
C SER A 110 -13.59 -24.88 25.92
N ILE A 111 -12.43 -24.27 25.72
CA ILE A 111 -11.18 -24.93 25.32
C ILE A 111 -10.04 -24.56 26.27
N ILE A 112 -9.05 -25.43 26.37
CA ILE A 112 -7.79 -25.17 27.08
C ILE A 112 -6.72 -24.91 26.02
N GLY A 113 -6.04 -23.78 26.11
CA GLY A 113 -4.99 -23.42 25.17
C GLY A 113 -4.28 -22.12 25.54
N ASP A 114 -3.32 -21.73 24.71
CA ASP A 114 -2.61 -20.45 24.84
C ASP A 114 -3.30 -19.40 23.96
N SER A 115 -4.17 -18.61 24.58
CA SER A 115 -4.97 -17.63 23.85
C SER A 115 -4.10 -16.56 23.17
N PHE A 116 -2.97 -16.19 23.76
CA PHE A 116 -2.07 -15.19 23.22
C PHE A 116 -1.43 -15.68 21.92
N ARG A 117 -0.89 -16.90 21.91
CA ARG A 117 -0.30 -17.53 20.71
C ARG A 117 -1.35 -17.80 19.64
N ILE A 118 -2.53 -18.31 20.01
CA ILE A 118 -3.61 -18.54 19.05
C ILE A 118 -4.05 -17.20 18.43
N ARG A 119 -4.09 -16.12 19.21
CA ARG A 119 -4.45 -14.79 18.69
C ARG A 119 -3.40 -14.29 17.71
N ALA A 120 -2.12 -14.50 17.99
CA ALA A 120 -1.04 -14.14 17.08
C ALA A 120 -1.17 -14.85 15.73
N VAL A 121 -1.46 -16.16 15.73
CA VAL A 121 -1.69 -16.93 14.49
C VAL A 121 -2.91 -16.41 13.73
N LEU A 122 -4.03 -16.18 14.42
CA LEU A 122 -5.24 -15.65 13.79
C LEU A 122 -5.03 -14.27 13.18
N SER A 123 -4.37 -13.36 13.90
CA SER A 123 -4.07 -12.02 13.40
C SER A 123 -3.21 -12.07 12.13
N GLN A 124 -2.24 -12.98 12.05
CA GLN A 124 -1.41 -13.15 10.85
C GLN A 124 -2.22 -13.69 9.66
N LEU A 125 -3.04 -14.71 9.89
CA LEU A 125 -3.86 -15.32 8.83
C LEU A 125 -4.89 -14.31 8.28
N VAL A 126 -5.61 -13.61 9.17
CA VAL A 126 -6.60 -12.60 8.78
C VAL A 126 -5.92 -11.39 8.15
N GLY A 127 -4.81 -10.90 8.71
CA GLY A 127 -4.05 -9.79 8.13
C GLY A 127 -3.58 -10.09 6.71
N SER A 128 -3.07 -11.30 6.45
CA SER A 128 -2.72 -11.74 5.11
C SER A 128 -3.93 -11.80 4.19
N ALA A 129 -5.08 -12.29 4.68
CA ALA A 129 -6.32 -12.33 3.90
C ALA A 129 -6.88 -10.94 3.57
N ILE A 130 -6.64 -9.92 4.41
CA ILE A 130 -7.01 -8.52 4.12
C ILE A 130 -6.14 -7.97 2.98
N ILE A 131 -4.82 -8.13 3.06
CA ILE A 131 -3.87 -7.63 2.06
C ILE A 131 -4.10 -8.26 0.67
N HIS A 132 -4.32 -9.58 0.64
CA HIS A 132 -4.45 -10.33 -0.62
C HIS A 132 -5.91 -10.56 -1.03
N GLY A 133 -6.86 -10.15 -0.17
CA GLY A 133 -8.29 -10.26 -0.43
C GLY A 133 -8.66 -9.38 -1.61
N THR A 134 -9.28 -9.96 -2.62
CA THR A 134 -9.74 -9.20 -3.79
C THR A 134 -10.80 -8.20 -3.33
N LYS A 135 -10.55 -6.90 -3.54
CA LYS A 135 -11.54 -5.85 -3.30
C LYS A 135 -12.78 -6.21 -4.12
N CYS A 136 -13.92 -6.37 -3.45
CA CYS A 136 -15.19 -6.62 -4.13
C CYS A 136 -15.45 -5.40 -5.04
N THR A 137 -15.09 -5.52 -6.30
CA THR A 137 -15.35 -4.54 -7.32
C THR A 137 -16.81 -4.74 -7.69
N THR A 138 -17.71 -4.04 -6.98
CA THR A 138 -19.01 -3.72 -7.54
C THR A 138 -18.77 -2.83 -8.75
N THR A 139 -18.54 -3.47 -9.89
CA THR A 139 -18.61 -2.86 -11.20
C THR A 139 -20.08 -2.54 -11.43
N ASN A 140 -20.48 -1.30 -11.16
CA ASN A 140 -21.78 -0.81 -11.64
C ASN A 140 -21.65 -0.71 -13.16
N ILE A 141 -22.35 -1.61 -13.85
CA ILE A 141 -22.59 -1.56 -15.30
C ILE A 141 -23.55 -0.42 -15.60
#